data_AF-A0A529TV79-F1
#
_entry.id   AF-A0A529TV79-F1
#
_cell.length_a   1.000
_cell.length_b   1.000
_cell.length_c   1.000
_cell.angle_alpha   90.00
_cell.angle_beta   90.00
_cell.angle_gamma   90.00
#
_symmetry.space_group_name_H-M   'P 1'
#
loop_
_entity.id
_entity.type
_entity.pdbx_description
1 polymer ?
#
loop_
_entity_poly.entity_id
_entity_poly.type
_entity_poly.pdbx_seq_one_letter_code
_entity_poly.pdbx_strand_id
1 'polypeptide(L)'
;MPRLFTALEIPRDAALSLSLLRGGLPGARWIDVENYHLTLRFIGDIEGHVADEIANALDRVHRPSFQMTLSGVGAFGGKKPHAVWA
;
A
#
# COMPACT_ATOMS: atom_id res chain seq x y z
N MET A 1 15.16 -12.99 7.51
CA MET A 1 13.70 -13.19 7.58
C MET A 1 13.07 -12.02 6.85
N PRO A 2 12.39 -12.24 5.71
CA PRO A 2 11.65 -11.17 5.04
C PRO A 2 10.46 -10.69 5.87
N ARG A 3 10.11 -9.40 5.74
CA ARG A 3 8.93 -8.79 6.33
C ARG A 3 7.87 -8.64 5.24
N LEU A 4 6.80 -9.42 5.31
CA LEU A 4 5.81 -9.50 4.23
C LEU A 4 4.51 -8.76 4.53
N PHE A 5 3.88 -8.34 3.45
CA PHE A 5 2.48 -7.92 3.37
C PHE A 5 1.94 -8.29 1.99
N THR A 6 0.62 -8.28 1.85
CA THR A 6 -0.08 -8.41 0.56
C THR A 6 -0.75 -7.09 0.23
N ALA A 7 -0.75 -6.72 -1.04
CA ALA A 7 -1.32 -5.47 -1.49
C ALA A 7 -1.82 -5.56 -2.94
N LEU A 8 -2.65 -4.59 -3.32
CA LEU A 8 -2.94 -4.30 -4.72
C LEU A 8 -2.00 -3.19 -5.20
N GLU A 9 -1.42 -3.39 -6.37
CA GLU A 9 -0.65 -2.36 -7.05
C GLU A 9 -1.57 -1.23 -7.52
N ILE A 10 -1.08 0.00 -7.45
CA ILE A 10 -1.79 1.17 -7.96
C ILE A 10 -1.40 1.41 -9.41
N PRO A 11 -2.36 1.50 -10.35
CA PRO A 11 -2.08 1.85 -11.74
C PRO A 11 -1.26 3.13 -11.86
N ARG A 12 -0.33 3.16 -12.83
CA ARG A 12 0.66 4.24 -12.97
C ARG A 12 0.05 5.64 -13.07
N ASP A 13 -1.06 5.78 -13.79
CA ASP A 13 -1.80 7.03 -13.95
C ASP A 13 -2.41 7.53 -12.63
N ALA A 14 -2.98 6.63 -11.83
CA ALA A 14 -3.46 6.94 -10.49
C ALA A 14 -2.30 7.28 -9.54
N ALA A 15 -1.19 6.53 -9.59
CA ALA A 15 -0.01 6.78 -8.77
C ALA A 15 0.63 8.15 -9.08
N LEU A 16 0.71 8.53 -10.35
CA LEU A 16 1.16 9.86 -10.79
C LEU A 16 0.21 10.96 -10.27
N SER A 17 -1.11 10.75 -10.38
CA SER A 17 -2.09 11.71 -9.86
C SER A 17 -1.95 11.92 -8.35
N LEU A 18 -1.75 10.85 -7.57
CA LEU A 18 -1.46 10.93 -6.13
C LEU A 18 -0.13 11.62 -5.84
N SER A 19 0.89 11.43 -6.69
CA SER A 19 2.21 12.04 -6.49
C SER A 19 2.18 13.57 -6.53
N LEU A 20 1.22 14.15 -7.26
CA LEU A 20 1.00 15.60 -7.32
C LEU A 20 0.44 16.17 -6.03
N LEU A 21 -0.13 15.34 -5.15
CA LEU A 21 -0.64 15.76 -3.84
C LEU A 21 0.46 15.82 -2.77
N ARG A 22 1.69 15.41 -3.10
CA ARG A 22 2.83 15.52 -2.19
C ARG A 22 3.21 16.98 -1.99
N GLY A 23 3.26 17.42 -0.74
CA GLY A 23 3.69 18.77 -0.37
C GLY A 23 2.83 19.36 0.74
N GLY A 24 3.13 20.61 1.10
CA GLY A 24 2.32 21.37 2.06
C GLY A 24 2.39 20.90 3.52
N LEU A 25 3.14 19.84 3.82
CA LEU A 25 3.31 19.28 5.18
C LEU A 25 4.78 19.35 5.61
N PRO A 26 5.17 20.36 6.41
CA PRO A 26 6.53 20.47 6.93
C PRO A 26 6.92 19.23 7.75
N GLY A 27 8.11 18.69 7.48
CA GLY A 27 8.63 17.50 8.17
C GLY A 27 8.02 16.16 7.74
N ALA A 28 7.10 16.15 6.76
CA ALA A 28 6.58 14.91 6.21
C ALA A 28 7.66 14.16 5.40
N ARG A 29 7.76 12.84 5.64
CA ARG A 29 8.57 11.94 4.82
C ARG A 29 7.64 11.26 3.80
N TRP A 30 7.72 11.70 2.55
CA TRP A 30 6.91 11.15 1.46
C TRP A 30 7.43 9.78 1.02
N ILE A 31 6.49 8.92 0.61
CA ILE A 31 6.77 7.60 0.04
C ILE A 31 6.97 7.74 -1.47
N ASP A 32 7.94 7.02 -2.04
CA ASP A 32 8.19 7.01 -3.48
C ASP A 32 7.01 6.44 -4.27
N VAL A 33 6.83 6.90 -5.51
CA VAL A 33 5.64 6.55 -6.34
C VAL A 33 5.55 5.04 -6.54
N GLU A 34 6.69 4.40 -6.77
CA GLU A 34 6.85 2.95 -6.93
C GLU A 34 6.42 2.13 -5.71
N ASN A 35 6.35 2.78 -4.53
CA ASN A 35 5.95 2.14 -3.29
C ASN A 35 4.48 2.42 -2.95
N TYR A 36 3.68 3.01 -3.85
CA TYR A 36 2.24 3.18 -3.65
C TYR A 36 1.51 1.85 -3.85
N HIS A 37 0.72 1.48 -2.85
CA HIS A 37 -0.02 0.23 -2.84
C HIS A 37 -1.23 0.32 -1.91
N LEU A 38 -2.25 -0.49 -2.16
CA LEU A 38 -3.35 -0.69 -1.23
C LEU A 38 -3.08 -1.96 -0.41
N THR A 39 -2.62 -1.80 0.83
CA THR A 39 -2.35 -2.94 1.73
C THR A 39 -3.63 -3.72 2.03
N LEU A 40 -3.61 -5.02 1.76
CA LEU A 40 -4.70 -5.94 2.09
C LEU A 40 -4.48 -6.59 3.45
N ARG A 41 -3.26 -7.09 3.68
CA ARG A 41 -2.90 -7.74 4.95
C ARG A 41 -1.42 -7.61 5.25
N PHE A 42 -1.11 -7.17 6.47
CA PHE A 42 0.23 -7.20 7.03
C PHE A 42 0.51 -8.57 7.68
N ILE A 43 1.63 -9.19 7.32
CA ILE A 43 2.01 -10.54 7.80
C ILE A 43 3.13 -10.44 8.83
N GLY A 44 4.09 -9.52 8.61
CA GLY A 44 5.23 -9.33 9.50
C GLY A 44 6.43 -10.17 9.09
N ASP A 45 7.35 -10.37 10.04
CA ASP A 45 8.59 -11.09 9.82
C ASP A 45 8.34 -12.60 9.83
N ILE A 46 8.75 -13.27 8.77
CA ILE A 46 8.57 -14.71 8.59
C ILE A 46 9.82 -15.38 8.04
N GLU A 47 9.88 -16.70 8.13
CA GLU A 47 10.95 -17.49 7.52
C GLU A 47 10.79 -17.60 6.01
N GLY A 48 11.89 -17.82 5.29
CA GLY A 48 11.89 -17.86 3.81
C GLY A 48 10.98 -18.92 3.24
N HIS A 49 10.97 -20.13 3.82
CA HIS A 49 10.09 -21.21 3.34
C HIS A 49 8.60 -20.87 3.51
N VAL A 50 8.24 -20.17 4.60
CA VAL A 50 6.87 -19.69 4.85
C VAL A 50 6.49 -18.61 3.82
N ALA A 51 7.43 -17.76 3.42
CA ALA A 51 7.22 -16.76 2.37
C ALA A 51 6.84 -17.43 1.04
N ASP A 52 7.57 -18.48 0.65
CA ASP A 52 7.30 -19.23 -0.57
C ASP A 52 5.92 -19.92 -0.52
N GLU A 53 5.54 -20.49 0.64
CA GLU A 53 4.20 -21.07 0.83
C GLU A 53 3.08 -20.04 0.68
N ILE A 54 3.27 -18.83 1.21
CA ILE A 54 2.32 -17.72 1.06
C ILE A 54 2.18 -17.30 -0.40
N ALA A 55 3.30 -17.15 -1.11
CA ALA A 55 3.28 -16.82 -2.54
C ALA A 55 2.51 -17.87 -3.34
N ASN A 56 2.84 -19.15 -3.15
CA ASN A 56 2.13 -20.27 -3.79
C ASN A 56 0.64 -20.32 -3.45
N ALA A 57 0.25 -19.90 -2.25
CA ALA A 57 -1.16 -19.83 -1.85
C ALA A 57 -1.90 -18.68 -2.54
N LEU A 58 -1.25 -17.53 -2.70
CA LEU A 58 -1.81 -16.36 -3.40
C LEU A 58 -1.98 -16.62 -4.89
N ASP A 59 -1.10 -17.38 -5.54
CA ASP A 59 -1.22 -17.76 -6.96
C ASP A 59 -2.51 -18.54 -7.27
N ARG A 60 -3.11 -19.19 -6.25
CA ARG A 60 -4.39 -19.90 -6.41
C ARG A 60 -5.61 -18.98 -6.31
N VAL A 61 -5.42 -17.73 -5.88
CA VAL A 61 -6.52 -16.76 -5.71
C VAL A 61 -6.91 -16.18 -7.07
N HIS A 62 -8.02 -16.68 -7.62
CA HIS A 62 -8.62 -16.15 -8.84
C HIS A 62 -9.90 -15.39 -8.50
N ARG A 63 -9.91 -14.08 -8.73
CA ARG A 63 -11.06 -13.20 -8.52
C ARG A 63 -11.27 -12.31 -9.74
N PRO A 64 -12.52 -11.98 -10.10
CA PRO A 64 -12.78 -10.96 -11.11
C PRO A 64 -12.13 -9.63 -10.73
N SER A 65 -11.69 -8.87 -11.73
CA SER A 65 -11.31 -7.48 -11.52
C SER A 65 -12.51 -6.66 -11.04
N PHE A 66 -12.23 -5.56 -10.35
CA PHE A 66 -13.25 -4.66 -9.84
C PHE A 66 -12.84 -3.21 -10.10
N GLN A 67 -13.84 -2.32 -10.06
CA GLN A 67 -13.63 -0.89 -10.19
C GLN A 67 -13.49 -0.27 -8.80
N MET A 68 -12.57 0.68 -8.66
CA MET A 68 -12.35 1.44 -7.43
C MET A 68 -12.07 2.89 -7.80
N THR A 69 -12.47 3.80 -6.94
CA THR A 69 -12.25 5.24 -7.13
C THR A 69 -11.52 5.79 -5.91
N LEU A 70 -10.45 6.54 -6.16
CA LEU A 70 -9.76 7.31 -5.11
C LEU A 70 -10.67 8.45 -4.67
N SER A 71 -10.81 8.65 -3.36
CA SER A 71 -11.73 9.65 -2.82
C SER A 71 -11.15 10.35 -1.61
N GLY A 72 -10.75 11.60 -1.82
CA GLY A 72 -10.26 12.47 -0.77
C GLY A 72 -8.89 12.07 -0.23
N VAL A 73 -8.52 12.68 0.88
CA VAL A 73 -7.31 12.36 1.64
C VAL A 73 -7.67 12.32 3.11
N GLY A 74 -6.96 11.48 3.87
CA GLY A 74 -7.16 11.30 5.29
C GLY A 74 -5.86 11.26 6.05
N ALA A 75 -5.96 11.18 7.38
CA ALA A 75 -4.81 11.01 8.26
C ALA A 75 -5.11 10.00 9.37
N PHE A 76 -4.12 9.17 9.69
CA PHE A 76 -4.13 8.34 10.89
C PHE A 76 -3.50 9.10 12.07
N GLY A 77 -4.00 8.86 13.29
CA GLY A 77 -3.44 9.47 14.52
C GLY A 77 -4.28 10.60 15.15
N GLY A 78 -5.43 10.95 14.57
CA GLY A 78 -6.37 11.91 15.16
C GLY A 78 -5.72 13.26 15.47
N LYS A 79 -5.66 13.64 16.76
CA LYS A 79 -5.06 14.91 17.22
C LYS A 79 -3.54 15.01 16.97
N LYS A 80 -2.85 13.88 16.80
CA LYS A 80 -1.41 13.82 16.50
C LYS A 80 -1.21 12.92 15.27
N PRO A 81 -1.45 13.45 14.06
CA PRO A 81 -1.36 12.64 12.85
C PRO A 81 0.08 12.16 12.62
N HIS A 82 0.22 10.89 12.22
CA HIS A 82 1.53 10.28 11.95
C HIS A 82 1.63 9.68 10.54
N ALA A 83 0.52 9.59 9.82
CA ALA A 83 0.49 9.16 8.43
C ALA A 83 -0.69 9.81 7.70
N VAL A 84 -0.49 10.15 6.43
CA VAL A 84 -1.53 10.58 5.50
C VAL A 84 -1.79 9.48 4.46
N TRP A 85 -3.02 9.39 3.98
CA TRP A 85 -3.46 8.39 3.01
C TRP A 85 -4.51 8.97 2.06
N ALA A 86 -4.75 8.27 0.95
CA ALA A 86 -5.69 8.62 -0.11
C ALA A 86 -6.31 7.34 -0.69
#